data_AF-A0AA88UQ04-F1
#
_entry.id   AF-A0AA88UQ04-F1
#
_cell.length_a   1.000
_cell.length_b   1.000
_cell.length_c   1.000
_cell.angle_alpha   90.00
_cell.angle_beta   90.00
_cell.angle_gamma   90.00
#
_symmetry.space_group_name_H-M   'P 1'
#
loop_
_entity.id
_entity.type
_entity.pdbx_description
1 polymer ?
#
loop_
_entity_poly.entity_id
_entity_poly.type
_entity_poly.pdbx_seq_one_letter_code
_entity_poly.pdbx_strand_id
1 'polypeptide(L)'
;MFVKRFPDMLLDDFVMPAVVTPSRETAMPTEAGDGAASHPPGEKGSVSTWCDVYSYGIMLMEMLTRKTDDMFAGDMNLKRWVKESLPDTMTEVIDANLLGQESEHYSAKLECVSSIMVLALECSAQSPDQRINMNDVLVKLKKIRVKL
;
A
#
# COMPACT_ATOMS: atom_id res chain seq x y z
N MET A 1 1.61 16.77 5.02
CA MET A 1 1.27 16.30 3.66
C MET A 1 0.65 14.92 3.73
N PHE A 2 1.28 13.93 4.38
CA PHE A 2 0.74 12.58 4.57
C PHE A 2 -0.59 12.49 5.34
N VAL A 3 -0.72 13.12 6.52
CA VAL A 3 -1.92 12.93 7.37
C VAL A 3 -3.13 13.78 6.94
N LYS A 4 -2.93 14.80 6.09
CA LYS A 4 -3.99 15.77 5.73
C LYS A 4 -4.88 15.34 4.56
N ARG A 5 -4.64 14.16 3.96
CA ARG A 5 -5.35 13.68 2.77
C ARG A 5 -6.14 12.38 3.00
N PHE A 6 -6.35 12.00 4.26
CA PHE A 6 -7.22 10.89 4.64
C PHE A 6 -8.59 11.30 5.23
N PRO A 7 -9.32 12.32 4.72
CA PRO A 7 -10.70 12.54 5.18
C PRO A 7 -11.68 11.48 4.64
N ASP A 8 -11.35 10.78 3.55
CA ASP A 8 -12.26 9.84 2.87
C ASP A 8 -11.85 8.36 3.01
N MET A 9 -10.85 8.04 3.86
CA MET A 9 -10.64 6.66 4.30
C MET A 9 -11.68 6.37 5.38
N LEU A 10 -12.92 6.14 4.95
CA LEU A 10 -14.05 5.84 5.83
C LEU A 10 -13.63 4.73 6.80
N LEU A 11 -13.83 5.01 8.10
CA LEU A 11 -13.73 4.03 9.19
C LEU A 11 -14.58 2.77 8.94
N ASP A 12 -15.52 2.83 7.98
CA ASP A 12 -16.41 1.74 7.63
C ASP A 12 -15.71 0.59 6.86
N ASP A 13 -14.58 0.82 6.19
CA ASP A 13 -13.79 -0.25 5.54
C ASP A 13 -12.86 -1.00 6.52
N PHE A 14 -12.61 -0.42 7.70
CA PHE A 14 -11.77 -1.04 8.74
C PHE A 14 -12.55 -1.98 9.68
N VAL A 15 -13.88 -2.00 9.58
CA VAL A 15 -14.71 -2.98 10.30
C VAL A 15 -14.91 -4.21 9.40
N MET A 16 -13.93 -5.11 9.41
CA MET A 16 -14.19 -6.50 9.03
C MET A 16 -14.82 -7.23 10.23
N PRO A 17 -15.89 -8.03 10.03
CA PRO A 17 -16.53 -8.75 11.11
C PRO A 17 -15.50 -9.73 11.70
N ALA A 18 -15.34 -9.69 13.02
CA ALA A 18 -14.65 -10.74 13.73
C ALA A 18 -15.19 -12.08 13.22
N VAL A 19 -14.32 -12.94 12.70
CA VAL A 19 -14.66 -14.34 12.45
C VAL A 19 -15.00 -14.94 13.81
N VAL A 20 -16.28 -14.95 14.16
CA VAL A 20 -16.81 -15.67 15.31
C VAL A 20 -16.84 -17.14 14.91
N THR A 21 -15.83 -17.90 15.31
CA THR A 21 -15.91 -19.37 15.32
C THR A 21 -16.78 -19.79 16.52
N PRO A 22 -17.85 -20.59 16.32
CA PRO A 22 -18.66 -21.05 17.44
C PRO A 22 -18.02 -22.31 18.04
N SER A 23 -17.27 -22.14 19.12
CA SER A 23 -16.77 -23.27 19.92
C SER A 23 -17.63 -23.45 21.17
N ARG A 24 -18.74 -24.16 20.99
CA ARG A 24 -19.46 -25.05 21.91
C ARG A 24 -19.23 -24.83 23.42
N GLU A 25 -20.26 -24.32 24.10
CA GLU A 25 -20.40 -24.33 25.57
C GLU A 25 -20.37 -25.75 26.14
N THR A 26 -19.60 -25.97 27.21
CA THR A 26 -19.95 -26.94 28.25
C THR A 26 -19.44 -26.48 29.62
N ALA A 27 -20.40 -26.11 30.48
CA ALA A 27 -20.44 -26.14 31.96
C ALA A 27 -19.43 -25.34 32.84
N MET A 28 -19.99 -24.45 33.67
CA MET A 28 -19.43 -23.88 34.93
C MET A 28 -19.71 -24.82 36.14
N PRO A 29 -19.25 -24.61 37.40
CA PRO A 29 -18.50 -23.49 38.03
C PRO A 29 -17.22 -23.96 38.80
N THR A 30 -16.36 -23.14 39.44
CA THR A 30 -16.56 -22.53 40.77
C THR A 30 -15.30 -21.74 41.23
N GLU A 31 -15.54 -20.73 42.08
CA GLU A 31 -14.66 -20.08 43.07
C GLU A 31 -13.87 -18.81 42.69
N ALA A 32 -14.02 -17.83 43.58
CA ALA A 32 -13.65 -16.42 43.49
C ALA A 32 -12.14 -16.14 43.68
N GLY A 33 -11.65 -15.13 42.96
CA GLY A 33 -10.33 -14.54 43.17
C GLY A 33 -10.27 -13.14 42.56
N ASP A 34 -9.96 -12.15 43.39
CA ASP A 34 -9.73 -10.76 43.03
C ASP A 34 -8.68 -10.58 41.92
N GLY A 35 -8.87 -9.54 41.11
CA GLY A 35 -7.76 -8.84 40.48
C GLY A 35 -7.72 -8.88 38.95
N ALA A 36 -8.04 -7.72 38.37
CA ALA A 36 -7.71 -7.27 37.02
C ALA A 36 -8.14 -8.20 35.87
N ALA A 37 -9.20 -7.78 35.16
CA ALA A 37 -9.42 -8.18 33.78
C ALA A 37 -8.18 -7.79 32.95
N SER A 38 -7.24 -8.73 32.83
CA SER A 38 -6.18 -8.67 31.83
C SER A 38 -6.88 -8.80 30.49
N HIS A 39 -7.11 -7.67 29.82
CA HIS A 39 -7.44 -7.68 28.41
C HIS A 39 -6.42 -8.57 27.71
N PRO A 40 -6.83 -9.60 26.94
CA PRO A 40 -5.89 -10.34 26.12
C PRO A 40 -5.15 -9.33 25.24
N PRO A 41 -3.83 -9.50 25.00
CA PRO A 41 -3.09 -8.56 24.17
C PRO A 41 -3.75 -8.54 22.79
N GLY A 42 -4.58 -7.52 22.59
CA GLY A 42 -5.22 -7.30 21.31
C GLY A 42 -4.10 -7.12 20.30
N GLU A 43 -4.15 -7.90 19.23
CA GLU A 43 -3.28 -7.77 18.06
C GLU A 43 -3.49 -6.37 17.45
N LYS A 44 -2.87 -5.36 18.06
CA LYS A 44 -2.94 -3.94 17.68
C LYS A 44 -1.75 -3.55 16.81
N GLY A 45 -1.27 -4.46 15.96
CA GLY A 45 -0.08 -4.25 15.13
C GLY A 45 -0.35 -4.31 13.63
N SER A 46 -1.28 -5.14 13.19
CA SER A 46 -1.44 -5.47 11.77
C SER A 46 -2.00 -4.30 10.94
N VAL A 47 -2.98 -3.58 11.49
CA VAL A 47 -3.71 -2.50 10.80
C VAL A 47 -2.80 -1.33 10.39
N SER A 48 -1.85 -0.94 11.24
CA SER A 48 -0.90 0.15 10.94
C SER A 48 0.01 -0.24 9.78
N THR A 49 0.58 -1.45 9.81
CA THR A 49 1.51 -1.90 8.77
C THR A 49 0.85 -1.92 7.38
N TRP A 50 -0.42 -2.33 7.28
CA TRP A 50 -1.14 -2.29 6.00
C TRP A 50 -1.37 -0.86 5.49
N CYS A 51 -1.68 0.06 6.40
CA CYS A 51 -1.89 1.48 6.05
C CYS A 51 -0.58 2.15 5.61
N ASP A 52 0.53 1.81 6.28
CA ASP A 52 1.86 2.29 5.94
C ASP A 52 2.28 1.81 4.54
N VAL A 53 2.03 0.54 4.20
CA VAL A 53 2.32 0.00 2.87
C VAL A 53 1.48 0.69 1.78
N TYR A 54 0.19 0.91 2.03
CA TYR A 54 -0.67 1.63 1.08
C TYR A 54 -0.13 3.04 0.81
N SER A 55 0.15 3.77 1.89
CA SER A 55 0.65 5.14 1.82
C SER A 55 2.01 5.21 1.13
N TYR A 56 2.86 4.21 1.36
CA TYR A 56 4.13 4.06 0.65
C TYR A 56 3.93 3.92 -0.87
N GLY A 57 2.96 3.10 -1.31
CA GLY A 57 2.61 2.95 -2.72
C GLY A 57 2.17 4.26 -3.37
N ILE A 58 1.27 5.00 -2.72
CA ILE A 58 0.82 6.33 -3.21
C ILE A 58 2.01 7.28 -3.35
N MET A 59 2.84 7.38 -2.30
CA MET A 59 4.01 8.26 -2.30
C MET A 59 4.97 7.94 -3.45
N LEU A 60 5.23 6.66 -3.74
CA LEU A 60 6.08 6.28 -4.88
C LEU A 60 5.52 6.81 -6.20
N MET A 61 4.22 6.65 -6.45
CA MET A 61 3.56 7.18 -7.65
C MET A 61 3.64 8.71 -7.71
N GLU A 62 3.34 9.41 -6.61
CA GLU A 62 3.40 10.88 -6.59
C GLU A 62 4.81 11.41 -6.84
N MET A 63 5.83 10.79 -6.22
CA MET A 63 7.22 11.23 -6.37
C MET A 63 7.75 11.03 -7.80
N LEU A 64 7.39 9.92 -8.43
CA LEU A 64 7.89 9.55 -9.77
C LEU A 64 7.14 10.25 -10.90
N THR A 65 5.88 10.60 -10.70
CA THR A 65 5.04 11.27 -11.71
C THR A 65 4.92 12.78 -11.51
N ARG A 66 5.23 13.27 -10.31
CA ARG A 66 4.91 14.63 -9.83
C ARG A 66 3.44 14.99 -9.97
N LYS A 67 2.56 13.98 -9.93
CA LYS A 67 1.12 14.16 -9.94
C LYS A 67 0.51 13.71 -8.63
N THR A 68 -0.56 14.39 -8.24
CA THR A 68 -1.36 14.11 -7.05
C THR A 68 -2.79 13.79 -7.47
N ASP A 69 -3.55 13.13 -6.59
CA ASP A 69 -4.88 12.61 -6.96
C ASP A 69 -5.90 13.70 -7.34
N ASP A 70 -5.75 14.91 -6.78
CA ASP A 70 -6.57 16.10 -7.12
C ASP A 70 -6.33 16.67 -8.51
N MET A 71 -5.30 16.22 -9.21
CA MET A 71 -5.08 16.58 -10.61
C MET A 71 -5.99 15.80 -11.56
N PHE A 72 -6.67 14.76 -11.06
CA PHE A 72 -7.57 13.91 -11.84
C PHE A 72 -9.03 14.24 -11.51
N ALA A 73 -9.91 13.97 -12.47
CA ALA A 73 -11.34 14.26 -12.37
C ALA A 73 -12.20 13.10 -12.88
N GLY A 74 -13.45 13.08 -12.46
CA GLY A 74 -14.40 12.01 -12.78
C GLY A 74 -13.96 10.70 -12.13
N ASP A 75 -13.97 9.62 -12.90
CA ASP A 75 -13.59 8.30 -12.37
C ASP A 75 -12.07 8.09 -12.39
N MET A 76 -11.29 8.96 -13.03
CA MET A 76 -9.84 8.81 -13.13
C MET A 76 -9.17 9.21 -11.81
N ASN A 77 -8.15 8.45 -11.42
CA ASN A 77 -7.30 8.73 -10.25
C ASN A 77 -5.85 8.34 -10.55
N LEU A 78 -4.91 8.75 -9.69
CA LEU A 78 -3.48 8.54 -9.90
C LEU A 78 -3.16 7.05 -10.16
N LYS A 79 -3.77 6.14 -9.38
CA LYS A 79 -3.53 4.69 -9.50
C LYS A 79 -4.02 4.14 -10.84
N ARG A 80 -5.21 4.54 -11.28
CA ARG A 80 -5.79 4.09 -12.56
C ARG A 80 -4.94 4.61 -13.71
N TRP A 81 -4.57 5.88 -13.68
CA TRP A 81 -3.74 6.46 -14.72
C TRP A 81 -2.37 5.76 -14.83
N VAL A 82 -1.69 5.50 -13.70
CA VAL A 82 -0.45 4.71 -13.68
C VAL A 82 -0.65 3.29 -14.23
N LYS A 83 -1.74 2.63 -13.84
CA LYS A 83 -2.07 1.27 -14.30
C LYS A 83 -2.32 1.21 -15.81
N GLU A 84 -3.06 2.17 -16.36
CA GLU A 84 -3.37 2.24 -17.79
C GLU A 84 -2.15 2.61 -18.64
N SER A 85 -1.14 3.21 -18.02
CA SER A 85 0.07 3.63 -18.72
C SER A 85 1.19 2.58 -18.76
N LEU A 86 1.05 1.48 -18.01
CA LEU A 86 2.05 0.42 -17.94
C LEU A 86 1.84 -0.66 -19.02
N PRO A 87 2.92 -1.17 -19.65
CA PRO A 87 4.29 -0.63 -19.66
C PRO A 87 4.50 0.43 -20.75
N ASP A 88 3.59 0.51 -21.73
CA ASP A 88 3.86 1.08 -23.06
C ASP A 88 4.01 2.60 -23.09
N THR A 89 3.44 3.34 -22.14
CA THR A 89 3.41 4.81 -22.14
C THR A 89 4.09 5.42 -20.90
N MET A 90 4.93 4.66 -20.21
CA MET A 90 5.60 5.13 -18.99
C MET A 90 6.52 6.34 -19.21
N THR A 91 7.03 6.54 -20.42
CA THR A 91 7.81 7.73 -20.81
C THR A 91 7.03 9.04 -20.66
N GLU A 92 5.71 9.00 -20.79
CA GLU A 92 4.82 10.18 -20.66
C GLU A 92 4.35 10.40 -19.23
N VAL A 93 4.40 9.34 -18.42
CA VAL A 93 3.95 9.34 -17.03
C VAL A 93 5.01 9.87 -16.08
N ILE A 94 6.26 9.46 -16.31
CA ILE A 94 7.39 9.76 -15.43
C ILE A 94 7.78 11.23 -15.60
N ASP A 95 8.09 11.89 -14.49
CA ASP A 95 8.58 13.25 -14.51
C ASP A 95 9.86 13.36 -15.37
N ALA A 96 9.85 14.29 -16.32
CA ALA A 96 10.93 14.45 -17.29
C ALA A 96 12.28 14.79 -16.63
N ASN A 97 12.28 15.40 -15.44
CA ASN A 97 13.50 15.73 -14.70
C ASN A 97 14.09 14.53 -13.96
N LEU A 98 13.36 13.42 -13.84
CA LEU A 98 13.76 12.25 -13.05
C LEU A 98 14.71 11.31 -13.81
N LEU A 99 14.51 11.15 -15.11
CA LEU A 99 15.28 10.21 -15.93
C LEU A 99 16.51 10.83 -16.59
N GLY A 100 16.46 12.14 -16.89
CA GLY A 100 17.47 12.85 -17.69
C GLY A 100 17.52 12.28 -19.10
N GLN A 101 16.85 12.95 -20.05
CA GLN A 101 16.66 12.47 -21.43
C GLN A 101 17.95 12.07 -22.16
N GLU A 102 19.10 12.62 -21.78
CA GLU A 102 20.39 12.38 -22.45
C GLU A 102 21.31 11.38 -21.72
N SER A 103 20.81 10.64 -20.73
CA SER A 103 21.65 9.67 -20.02
C SER A 103 21.83 8.36 -20.81
N GLU A 104 23.07 7.86 -20.85
CA GLU A 104 23.45 6.58 -21.50
C GLU A 104 22.65 5.37 -20.96
N HIS A 105 21.97 5.53 -19.82
CA HIS A 105 21.18 4.51 -19.14
C HIS A 105 19.67 4.81 -19.12
N TYR A 106 19.16 5.66 -20.00
CA TYR A 106 17.74 6.07 -20.00
C TYR A 106 16.78 4.87 -20.04
N SER A 107 17.03 3.89 -20.93
CA SER A 107 16.19 2.69 -21.05
C SER A 107 16.20 1.84 -19.77
N ALA A 108 17.37 1.60 -19.18
CA ALA A 108 17.50 0.84 -17.93
C ALA A 108 16.82 1.54 -16.75
N LYS A 109 16.92 2.87 -16.68
CA LYS A 109 16.20 3.69 -15.69
C LYS A 109 14.69 3.63 -15.90
N LEU A 110 14.22 3.70 -17.15
CA LEU A 110 12.80 3.58 -17.49
C LEU A 110 12.26 2.22 -17.01
N GLU A 111 12.95 1.13 -17.34
CA GLU A 111 12.58 -0.23 -16.90
C GLU A 111 12.55 -0.37 -15.37
N CYS A 112 13.51 0.26 -14.68
CA CYS A 112 13.53 0.34 -13.24
C CYS A 112 12.30 1.09 -12.69
N VAL A 113 11.99 2.26 -13.24
CA VAL A 113 10.83 3.06 -12.81
C VAL A 113 9.53 2.33 -13.11
N SER A 114 9.37 1.71 -14.28
CA SER A 114 8.23 0.84 -14.60
C SER A 114 8.05 -0.28 -13.58
N SER A 115 9.16 -0.93 -13.17
CA SER A 115 9.13 -1.97 -12.14
C SER A 115 8.72 -1.40 -10.76
N ILE A 116 9.16 -0.18 -10.42
CA ILE A 116 8.75 0.50 -9.18
C ILE A 116 7.27 0.88 -9.22
N MET A 117 6.75 1.31 -10.38
CA MET A 117 5.33 1.64 -10.54
C MET A 117 4.43 0.41 -10.38
N VAL A 118 4.84 -0.73 -10.94
CA VAL A 118 4.15 -2.01 -10.70
C VAL A 118 4.12 -2.34 -9.21
N LEU A 119 5.27 -2.21 -8.52
CA LEU A 119 5.33 -2.43 -7.08
C LEU A 119 4.44 -1.45 -6.29
N ALA A 120 4.39 -0.19 -6.70
CA ALA A 120 3.56 0.84 -6.08
C ALA A 120 2.06 0.53 -6.22
N LEU A 121 1.63 -0.04 -7.36
CA LEU A 121 0.26 -0.53 -7.55
C LEU A 121 -0.06 -1.70 -6.63
N GLU A 122 0.85 -2.66 -6.46
CA GLU A 122 0.68 -3.78 -5.52
C GLU A 122 0.61 -3.31 -4.06
N CYS A 123 1.41 -2.30 -3.69
CA CYS A 123 1.38 -1.68 -2.36
C CYS A 123 0.04 -0.96 -2.10
N SER A 124 -0.57 -0.40 -3.14
CA SER A 124 -1.79 0.43 -3.05
C SER A 124 -3.06 -0.30 -3.48
N ALA A 125 -3.05 -1.64 -3.43
CA ALA A 125 -4.24 -2.47 -3.59
C ALA A 125 -5.30 -2.11 -2.54
N GLN A 126 -6.56 -2.03 -2.97
CA GLN A 126 -7.68 -1.68 -2.07
C GLN A 126 -7.92 -2.78 -1.03
N SER A 127 -7.99 -4.04 -1.48
CA SER A 127 -8.11 -5.19 -0.59
C SER A 127 -6.79 -5.45 0.16
N PRO A 128 -6.82 -5.62 1.49
CA PRO A 128 -5.65 -6.05 2.27
C PRO A 128 -5.07 -7.38 1.80
N ASP A 129 -5.91 -8.32 1.37
CA ASP A 129 -5.49 -9.66 0.93
C ASP A 129 -4.70 -9.62 -0.39
N GLN A 130 -4.95 -8.61 -1.22
CA GLN A 130 -4.23 -8.38 -2.47
C GLN A 130 -3.01 -7.46 -2.28
N ARG A 131 -2.88 -6.83 -1.11
CA ARG A 131 -1.79 -5.91 -0.80
C ARG A 131 -0.55 -6.70 -0.43
N ILE A 132 0.56 -6.38 -1.07
CA ILE A 132 1.85 -6.95 -0.72
C ILE A 132 2.26 -6.53 0.69
N ASN A 133 2.94 -7.38 1.46
CA ASN A 133 3.46 -6.99 2.77
C ASN A 133 4.82 -6.27 2.64
N MET A 134 5.21 -5.53 3.68
CA MET A 134 6.44 -4.72 3.64
C MET A 134 7.73 -5.54 3.41
N ASN A 135 7.80 -6.80 3.88
CA ASN A 135 8.97 -7.65 3.64
C ASN A 135 9.11 -7.98 2.15
N ASP A 136 8.01 -8.31 1.49
CA ASP A 136 7.99 -8.61 0.06
C ASP A 136 8.27 -7.36 -0.79
N VAL A 137 7.82 -6.17 -0.34
CA VAL A 137 8.22 -4.89 -0.92
C VAL A 137 9.75 -4.75 -0.92
N LEU A 138 10.40 -5.00 0.22
CA LEU A 138 11.87 -4.93 0.32
C LEU A 138 12.57 -5.95 -0.59
N VAL A 139 12.04 -7.18 -0.69
CA VAL A 139 12.59 -8.20 -1.60
C VAL A 139 12.49 -7.76 -3.05
N LYS A 140 11.33 -7.22 -3.47
CA LYS A 140 11.14 -6.72 -4.83
C LYS A 140 12.03 -5.51 -5.13
N LEU A 141 12.14 -4.54 -4.21
CA LEU A 141 13.04 -3.39 -4.35
C LEU A 141 14.50 -3.81 -4.49
N LYS A 142 14.96 -4.78 -3.68
CA LYS A 142 16.33 -5.32 -3.80
C LYS A 142 16.56 -5.92 -5.18
N LYS A 143 15.59 -6.66 -5.74
CA LYS A 143 15.68 -7.22 -7.09
C LYS A 143 15.73 -6.13 -8.16
N ILE A 144 14.93 -5.07 -8.01
CA ILE A 144 14.93 -3.92 -8.94
C ILE A 144 16.29 -3.22 -8.92
N ARG A 145 16.86 -2.96 -7.73
CA ARG A 145 18.17 -2.32 -7.59
C ARG A 145 19.32 -3.10 -8.21
N VAL A 146 19.24 -4.44 -8.24
CA VAL A 146 20.27 -5.30 -8.85
C VAL A 146 20.20 -5.29 -10.39
N LYS A 147 19.11 -4.79 -10.99
CA LYS A 147 18.97 -4.66 -12.45
C LYS A 147 19.55 -3.36 -13.02
N LEU A 148 19.88 -2.39 -12.16
CA LEU A 148 20.56 -1.14 -12.51
C LEU A 148 22.08 -1.32 -12.38
#